data_AF-A0A520I9A5-F1
#
_entry.id   AF-A0A520I9A5-F1
#
_cell.length_a   1.000
_cell.length_b   1.000
_cell.length_c   1.000
_cell.angle_alpha   90.00
_cell.angle_beta   90.00
_cell.angle_gamma   90.00
#
_symmetry.space_group_name_H-M   'P 1'
#
loop_
_entity.id
_entity.type
_entity.pdbx_description
1 polymer ?
#
loop_
_entity_poly.entity_id
_entity_poly.type
_entity_poly.pdbx_seq_one_letter_code
_entity_poly.pdbx_strand_id
1 'polypeptide(L)'
;MKTKLVLLLMGACIFSAAQVVRKAEVSETRTFIRDAETVRINKDWSLIAEFRSGAGETVQFFPIQIVDLKTGNKKNALQVDLQVKTRGLGVAGIALGAIAGSAGAVSGNTSAVAAGSGLMAQSMTRDGLVSLYVDREQVNEMILFLEQNILPNLETRYKDKSSEFIFTADEIIFKFLIHEKRKRLSIILNDEESYEFWTESHAEDIGALVPILKKVNTKELDF
;
A
#
# COMPACT_ATOMS: atom_id res chain seq x y z
N MET A 1 -11.78 60.68 -3.85
CA MET A 1 -11.24 59.42 -4.41
C MET A 1 -11.40 58.26 -3.41
N LYS A 2 -12.64 57.93 -2.99
CA LYS A 2 -12.91 56.96 -1.90
C LYS A 2 -13.81 55.79 -2.29
N THR A 3 -14.13 55.61 -3.57
CA THR A 3 -15.12 54.61 -4.04
C THR A 3 -14.52 53.45 -4.84
N LYS A 4 -13.19 53.38 -5.02
CA LYS A 4 -12.52 52.25 -5.71
C LYS A 4 -11.95 51.19 -4.76
N LEU A 5 -12.02 51.38 -3.44
CA LEU A 5 -11.38 50.48 -2.46
C LEU A 5 -12.31 49.41 -1.85
N VAL A 6 -13.63 49.49 -2.07
CA VAL A 6 -14.59 48.56 -1.44
C VAL A 6 -14.86 47.32 -2.31
N LEU A 7 -14.55 47.34 -3.61
CA LEU A 7 -14.80 46.20 -4.49
C LEU A 7 -13.67 45.14 -4.51
N LEU A 8 -12.52 45.39 -3.87
CA LEU A 8 -11.42 44.43 -3.80
C LEU A 8 -11.49 43.50 -2.58
N LEU A 9 -12.42 43.74 -1.64
CA LEU A 9 -12.52 42.95 -0.40
C LEU A 9 -13.64 41.89 -0.38
N MET A 10 -14.47 41.80 -1.43
CA MET A 10 -15.49 40.74 -1.56
C MET A 10 -15.09 39.57 -2.48
N GLY A 11 -13.89 39.61 -3.07
CA GLY A 11 -13.43 38.58 -4.01
C GLY A 11 -12.46 37.53 -3.45
N ALA A 12 -12.10 37.59 -2.15
CA ALA A 12 -10.95 36.84 -1.61
C ALA A 12 -11.27 35.85 -0.47
N CYS A 13 -12.55 35.49 -0.23
CA CYS A 13 -12.93 34.55 0.84
C CYS A 13 -13.66 33.29 0.36
N ILE A 14 -13.35 32.81 -0.85
CA ILE A 14 -13.72 31.44 -1.26
C ILE A 14 -12.47 30.64 -1.67
N PHE A 15 -11.38 30.78 -0.91
CA PHE A 15 -10.50 29.63 -0.72
C PHE A 15 -11.06 28.87 0.47
N SER A 16 -12.14 28.13 0.23
CA SER A 16 -12.48 27.02 1.10
C SER A 16 -11.31 26.06 0.97
N ALA A 17 -10.38 26.12 1.94
CA ALA A 17 -9.62 24.96 2.31
C ALA A 17 -10.61 23.96 2.91
N ALA A 18 -11.45 23.37 2.05
CA ALA A 18 -11.92 22.04 2.28
C ALA A 18 -10.65 21.19 2.28
N GLN A 19 -10.06 21.04 3.46
CA GLN A 19 -9.27 19.86 3.78
C GLN A 19 -10.27 18.72 3.58
N VAL A 20 -10.34 18.22 2.35
CA VAL A 20 -11.01 16.96 2.04
C VAL A 20 -10.20 15.94 2.81
N VAL A 21 -10.61 15.68 4.05
CA VAL A 21 -10.32 14.41 4.69
C VAL A 21 -10.99 13.40 3.76
N ARG A 22 -10.24 12.87 2.79
CA ARG A 22 -10.71 11.73 2.00
C ARG A 22 -10.97 10.64 3.03
N LYS A 23 -12.26 10.39 3.31
CA LYS A 23 -12.68 9.12 3.88
C LYS A 23 -12.02 8.06 3.00
N ALA A 24 -11.38 7.04 3.57
CA ALA A 24 -10.81 5.94 2.79
C ALA A 24 -11.93 5.43 1.88
N GLU A 25 -11.85 5.82 0.61
CA GLU A 25 -12.83 5.46 -0.39
C GLU A 25 -12.41 4.07 -0.83
N VAL A 26 -13.35 3.14 -0.83
CA VAL A 26 -13.06 1.81 -1.35
C VAL A 26 -12.89 1.95 -2.86
N SER A 27 -11.83 1.36 -3.44
CA SER A 27 -11.60 1.47 -4.88
C SER A 27 -12.83 1.06 -5.68
N GLU A 28 -13.00 1.68 -6.85
CA GLU A 28 -14.05 1.28 -7.76
C GLU A 28 -13.88 -0.18 -8.21
N THR A 29 -12.63 -0.67 -8.27
CA THR A 29 -12.34 -2.07 -8.58
C THR A 29 -12.81 -3.01 -7.47
N ARG A 30 -12.55 -2.70 -6.20
CA ARG A 30 -13.07 -3.52 -5.09
C ARG A 30 -14.60 -3.49 -5.07
N THR A 31 -15.20 -2.34 -5.37
CA THR A 31 -16.66 -2.21 -5.50
C THR A 31 -17.20 -3.06 -6.64
N PHE A 32 -16.56 -3.04 -7.82
CA PHE A 32 -16.90 -3.89 -8.97
C PHE A 32 -16.88 -5.39 -8.62
N ILE A 33 -15.84 -5.84 -7.90
CA ILE A 33 -15.74 -7.24 -7.44
C ILE A 33 -16.84 -7.59 -6.45
N ARG A 34 -17.14 -6.70 -5.50
CA ARG A 34 -18.14 -6.95 -4.45
C ARG A 34 -19.56 -6.98 -5.01
N ASP A 35 -19.86 -6.11 -5.95
CA ASP A 35 -21.20 -5.95 -6.52
C ASP A 35 -21.48 -7.04 -7.59
N ALA A 36 -20.42 -7.60 -8.20
CA ALA A 36 -20.52 -8.76 -9.07
C ALA A 36 -20.71 -10.05 -8.24
N GLU A 37 -21.68 -10.88 -8.63
CA GLU A 37 -21.92 -12.17 -7.93
C GLU A 37 -20.83 -13.20 -8.21
N THR A 38 -20.27 -13.19 -9.43
CA THR A 38 -19.20 -14.08 -9.85
C THR A 38 -18.19 -13.34 -10.73
N VAL A 39 -16.92 -13.38 -10.34
CA VAL A 39 -15.83 -12.76 -11.09
C VAL A 39 -14.73 -13.76 -11.44
N ARG A 40 -14.09 -13.56 -12.59
CA ARG A 40 -12.82 -14.18 -12.94
C ARG A 40 -11.74 -13.11 -12.95
N ILE A 41 -10.66 -13.33 -12.20
CA ILE A 41 -9.48 -12.47 -12.21
C ILE A 41 -8.40 -13.15 -13.04
N ASN A 42 -8.04 -12.55 -14.16
CA ASN A 42 -6.95 -12.98 -14.99
C ASN A 42 -5.66 -12.25 -14.56
N LYS A 43 -4.59 -13.00 -14.34
CA LYS A 43 -3.27 -12.53 -13.87
C LYS A 43 -2.16 -13.19 -14.69
N ASP A 44 -1.20 -12.39 -15.16
CA ASP A 44 -0.04 -12.88 -15.91
C ASP A 44 1.16 -12.93 -14.97
N TRP A 45 1.60 -14.15 -14.64
CA TRP A 45 2.72 -14.38 -13.72
C TRP A 45 4.09 -14.03 -14.32
N SER A 46 4.16 -13.78 -15.63
CA SER A 46 5.36 -13.25 -16.29
C SER A 46 5.50 -11.73 -16.17
N LEU A 47 4.41 -11.02 -15.86
CA LEU A 47 4.37 -9.57 -15.72
C LEU A 47 4.24 -9.17 -14.24
N ILE A 48 5.33 -9.34 -13.49
CA ILE A 48 5.40 -9.05 -12.06
C ILE A 48 6.52 -8.06 -11.74
N ALA A 49 6.22 -7.09 -10.87
CA ALA A 49 7.26 -6.39 -10.12
C ALA A 49 7.21 -6.87 -8.67
N GLU A 50 8.34 -7.30 -8.15
CA GLU A 50 8.46 -7.84 -6.80
C GLU A 50 9.52 -7.07 -6.02
N PHE A 51 9.18 -6.67 -4.79
CA PHE A 51 10.14 -6.14 -3.84
C PHE A 51 10.18 -7.01 -2.60
N ARG A 52 11.39 -7.21 -2.08
CA ARG A 52 11.64 -8.00 -0.87
C ARG A 52 12.12 -7.10 0.26
N SER A 53 11.60 -7.32 1.46
CA SER A 53 12.10 -6.68 2.67
C SER A 53 13.32 -7.44 3.19
N GLY A 54 14.08 -6.82 4.09
CA GLY A 54 15.16 -7.51 4.82
C GLY A 54 14.66 -8.56 5.82
N ALA A 55 13.36 -8.59 6.13
CA ALA A 55 12.76 -9.50 7.10
C ALA A 55 12.04 -10.70 6.48
N GLY A 56 11.93 -10.73 5.14
CA GLY A 56 11.31 -11.80 4.38
C GLY A 56 9.87 -11.55 3.94
N GLU A 57 9.34 -10.34 4.18
CA GLU A 57 8.10 -9.92 3.52
C GLU A 57 8.35 -9.65 2.04
N THR A 58 7.32 -9.86 1.23
CA THR A 58 7.35 -9.50 -0.20
C THR A 58 6.12 -8.71 -0.58
N VAL A 59 6.30 -7.73 -1.47
CA VAL A 59 5.19 -7.05 -2.13
C VAL A 59 5.31 -7.25 -3.63
N GLN A 60 4.21 -7.65 -4.25
CA GLN A 60 4.13 -8.01 -5.66
C GLN A 60 3.04 -7.20 -6.35
N PHE A 61 3.34 -6.73 -7.55
CA PHE A 61 2.44 -5.91 -8.37
C PHE A 61 2.11 -6.65 -9.66
N PHE A 62 0.81 -6.80 -9.93
CA PHE A 62 0.31 -7.53 -11.09
C PHE A 62 -0.71 -6.69 -11.87
N PRO A 63 -0.51 -6.50 -13.19
CA PRO A 63 -1.59 -6.03 -14.04
C PRO A 63 -2.61 -7.16 -14.18
N ILE A 64 -3.88 -6.86 -13.93
CA ILE A 64 -4.96 -7.86 -13.97
C ILE A 64 -6.14 -7.38 -14.82
N GLN A 65 -6.90 -8.35 -15.34
CA GLN A 65 -8.22 -8.11 -15.92
C GLN A 65 -9.27 -8.88 -15.11
N ILE A 66 -10.25 -8.17 -14.60
CA ILE A 66 -11.37 -8.73 -13.86
C ILE A 66 -12.56 -8.79 -14.81
N VAL A 67 -13.21 -9.94 -14.89
CA VAL A 67 -14.38 -10.19 -15.73
C VAL A 67 -15.54 -10.59 -14.85
N ASP A 68 -16.63 -9.82 -14.89
CA ASP A 68 -17.92 -10.26 -14.36
C ASP A 68 -18.46 -11.37 -15.29
N LEU A 69 -18.64 -12.57 -14.74
CA LEU A 69 -19.03 -13.75 -15.51
C LEU A 69 -20.51 -13.76 -15.89
N LYS A 70 -21.34 -12.93 -15.27
CA LYS A 70 -22.76 -12.79 -15.62
C LYS A 70 -22.96 -11.78 -16.74
N THR A 71 -22.34 -10.62 -16.63
CA THR A 71 -22.54 -9.52 -17.59
C THR A 71 -21.52 -9.53 -18.72
N GLY A 72 -20.36 -10.18 -18.53
CA GLY A 72 -19.22 -10.11 -19.44
C GLY A 72 -18.44 -8.80 -19.36
N ASN A 73 -18.80 -7.90 -18.44
CA ASN A 73 -18.09 -6.63 -18.25
C ASN A 73 -16.67 -6.87 -17.76
N LYS A 74 -15.73 -6.06 -18.26
CA LYS A 74 -14.30 -6.19 -17.97
C LYS A 74 -13.77 -4.93 -17.32
N LYS A 75 -12.92 -5.08 -16.31
CA LYS A 75 -12.19 -3.98 -15.67
C LYS A 75 -10.70 -4.35 -15.55
N ASN A 76 -9.83 -3.48 -16.05
CA ASN A 76 -8.38 -3.62 -15.84
C ASN A 76 -8.00 -2.87 -14.56
N ALA A 77 -7.11 -3.45 -13.78
CA ALA A 77 -6.63 -2.88 -12.52
C ALA A 77 -5.21 -3.36 -12.21
N LEU A 78 -4.62 -2.83 -11.14
CA LEU A 78 -3.38 -3.35 -10.56
C LEU A 78 -3.70 -4.08 -9.26
N GLN A 79 -3.35 -5.37 -9.18
CA GLN A 79 -3.37 -6.10 -7.92
C GLN A 79 -2.04 -5.92 -7.19
N VAL A 80 -2.12 -5.61 -5.90
CA VAL A 80 -0.98 -5.50 -4.99
C VAL A 80 -1.10 -6.58 -3.93
N ASP A 81 -0.16 -7.53 -3.94
CA ASP A 81 -0.10 -8.65 -3.01
C ASP A 81 1.03 -8.43 -2.01
N LEU A 82 0.71 -8.37 -0.72
CA LEU A 82 1.69 -8.34 0.36
C LEU A 82 1.69 -9.70 1.08
N GLN A 83 2.84 -10.37 1.06
CA GLN A 83 3.07 -11.55 1.88
C GLN A 83 3.77 -11.12 3.17
N VAL A 84 3.02 -11.14 4.27
CA VAL A 84 3.54 -10.87 5.60
C VAL A 84 4.03 -12.17 6.21
N LYS A 85 5.28 -12.20 6.62
CA LYS A 85 5.79 -13.30 7.42
C LYS A 85 5.47 -13.01 8.88
N THR A 86 4.47 -13.69 9.44
CA THR A 86 4.28 -13.64 10.90
C THR A 86 5.47 -14.34 11.53
N ARG A 87 6.46 -13.57 12.00
CA ARG A 87 7.48 -14.09 12.90
C ARG A 87 6.72 -14.63 14.11
N GLY A 88 6.84 -15.94 14.37
CA GLY A 88 6.26 -16.59 15.53
C GLY A 88 6.82 -15.98 16.83
N LEU A 89 6.29 -14.83 17.21
CA LEU A 89 6.38 -14.24 18.53
C LEU A 89 5.06 -14.56 19.19
N GLY A 90 5.05 -15.58 20.04
CA GLY A 90 3.96 -15.74 21.00
C GLY A 90 3.75 -14.40 21.70
N VAL A 91 2.51 -13.92 21.71
CA VAL A 91 2.03 -12.79 22.54
C VAL A 91 2.96 -11.56 22.56
N ALA A 92 3.03 -10.80 21.47
CA ALA A 92 3.48 -9.40 21.50
C ALA A 92 2.80 -8.52 20.44
N GLY A 93 1.56 -8.84 20.08
CA GLY A 93 0.67 -7.94 19.35
C GLY A 93 -0.15 -7.10 20.34
N ILE A 94 0.52 -6.25 21.12
CA ILE A 94 -0.17 -5.14 21.79
C ILE A 94 0.16 -3.89 20.99
N ALA A 95 -0.88 -3.40 20.32
CA ALA A 95 -1.19 -2.01 20.00
C ALA A 95 -0.03 -1.02 19.79
N LEU A 96 -0.03 -0.46 18.58
CA LEU A 96 0.00 0.99 18.32
C LEU A 96 0.12 1.86 19.60
N GLY A 97 1.32 2.39 19.85
CA GLY A 97 1.54 3.49 20.80
C GLY A 97 1.50 3.14 22.29
N ALA A 98 2.59 2.60 22.84
CA ALA A 98 2.89 2.74 24.26
C ALA A 98 4.41 2.79 24.53
N ILE A 99 4.87 4.00 24.85
CA ILE A 99 5.82 4.37 25.91
C ILE A 99 6.98 3.40 26.21
N ALA A 100 8.19 3.89 25.98
CA ALA A 100 9.39 3.41 26.64
C ALA A 100 9.20 3.43 28.18
N GLY A 101 9.33 2.26 28.82
CA GLY A 101 9.20 2.12 30.26
C GLY A 101 9.76 0.77 30.72
N SER A 102 10.82 0.84 31.50
CA SER A 102 11.67 -0.23 32.02
C SER A 102 10.99 -1.36 32.82
N ALA A 103 11.68 -2.51 32.80
CA ALA A 103 11.95 -3.43 33.92
C ALA A 103 10.84 -4.38 34.43
N GLY A 104 11.23 -5.65 34.58
CA GLY A 104 10.59 -6.58 35.54
C GLY A 104 10.44 -8.00 35.04
N ALA A 105 11.43 -8.86 35.31
CA ALA A 105 11.26 -10.31 35.28
C ALA A 105 10.29 -10.75 36.40
N VAL A 106 9.29 -11.57 36.08
CA VAL A 106 8.54 -12.35 37.09
C VAL A 106 8.34 -13.78 36.58
N SER A 107 9.02 -14.71 37.24
CA SER A 107 8.78 -16.14 37.18
C SER A 107 7.61 -16.50 38.12
N GLY A 108 6.74 -17.42 37.71
CA GLY A 108 5.74 -17.98 38.63
C GLY A 108 4.76 -18.92 37.95
N ASN A 109 4.89 -20.21 38.27
CA ASN A 109 3.97 -21.29 37.92
C ASN A 109 2.52 -21.01 38.34
N THR A 110 1.58 -21.09 37.40
CA THR A 110 0.21 -21.59 37.68
C THR A 110 -0.27 -22.47 36.53
N SER A 111 -0.31 -23.76 36.79
CA SER A 111 -0.95 -24.78 35.96
C SER A 111 -2.47 -24.72 36.16
N ALA A 112 -3.20 -24.30 35.14
CA ALA A 112 -4.64 -24.51 35.03
C ALA A 112 -4.94 -25.41 33.83
N VAL A 113 -5.58 -26.53 34.15
CA VAL A 113 -5.92 -27.64 33.27
C VAL A 113 -7.10 -27.24 32.38
N ALA A 114 -6.96 -27.38 31.06
CA ALA A 114 -8.08 -27.53 30.14
C ALA A 114 -7.87 -28.82 29.33
N ALA A 115 -8.43 -29.91 29.84
CA ALA A 115 -8.61 -31.13 29.08
C ALA A 115 -9.86 -30.97 28.20
N GLY A 116 -9.68 -31.00 26.89
CA GLY A 116 -10.78 -30.91 25.94
C GLY A 116 -10.29 -31.00 24.52
N SER A 117 -10.33 -32.23 23.97
CA SER A 117 -10.27 -32.56 22.55
C SER A 117 -8.95 -32.27 21.84
N GLY A 118 -8.36 -33.32 21.26
CA GLY A 118 -7.20 -33.20 20.39
C GLY A 118 -7.46 -32.25 19.23
N LEU A 119 -6.98 -31.02 19.36
CA LEU A 119 -6.39 -30.29 18.25
C LEU A 119 -4.94 -30.09 18.64
N MET A 120 -4.05 -30.64 17.81
CA MET A 120 -2.66 -30.21 17.77
C MET A 120 -2.64 -28.68 17.81
N ALA A 121 -2.01 -28.10 18.84
CA ALA A 121 -1.52 -26.74 18.78
C ALA A 121 -0.44 -26.71 17.69
N GLN A 122 -0.89 -26.72 16.44
CA GLN A 122 -0.05 -26.45 15.30
C GLN A 122 0.21 -24.95 15.38
N SER A 123 1.35 -24.61 15.95
CA SER A 123 2.03 -23.34 15.71
C SER A 123 2.27 -23.22 14.20
N MET A 124 1.21 -22.90 13.46
CA MET A 124 1.30 -22.43 12.08
C MET A 124 1.82 -21.00 12.16
N THR A 125 3.03 -20.78 11.66
CA THR A 125 3.41 -19.47 11.13
C THR A 125 2.32 -19.06 10.13
N ARG A 126 1.43 -18.14 10.49
CA ARG A 126 0.46 -17.55 9.55
C ARG A 126 1.25 -16.63 8.63
N ASP A 127 1.76 -17.17 7.52
CA ASP A 127 2.10 -16.32 6.38
C ASP A 127 0.77 -15.73 5.90
N GLY A 128 0.60 -14.41 6.07
CA GLY A 128 -0.62 -13.70 5.71
C GLY A 128 -0.46 -13.11 4.31
N LEU A 129 -1.36 -13.45 3.39
CA LEU A 129 -1.46 -12.78 2.10
C LEU A 129 -2.56 -11.72 2.18
N VAL A 130 -2.20 -10.46 1.89
CA VAL A 130 -3.13 -9.34 1.77
C VAL A 130 -3.12 -8.89 0.31
N SER A 131 -4.28 -8.82 -0.33
CA SER A 131 -4.43 -8.49 -1.75
C SER A 131 -5.37 -7.31 -1.92
N LEU A 132 -4.88 -6.20 -2.47
CA LEU A 132 -5.67 -4.99 -2.77
C LEU A 132 -5.66 -4.66 -4.26
N TYR A 133 -6.60 -3.82 -4.70
CA TYR A 133 -6.83 -3.53 -6.11
C TYR A 133 -6.81 -2.03 -6.41
N VAL A 134 -5.74 -1.54 -7.02
CA VAL A 134 -5.60 -0.12 -7.38
C VAL A 134 -6.26 0.14 -8.74
N ASP A 135 -7.10 1.17 -8.78
CA ASP A 135 -7.83 1.56 -9.99
C ASP A 135 -6.89 2.04 -11.10
N ARG A 136 -7.27 1.79 -12.35
CA ARG A 136 -6.45 2.12 -13.52
C ARG A 136 -6.07 3.61 -13.56
N GLU A 137 -6.99 4.49 -13.19
CA GLU A 137 -6.80 5.93 -13.14
C GLU A 137 -5.70 6.30 -12.13
N GLN A 138 -5.72 5.69 -10.94
CA GLN A 138 -4.68 5.87 -9.92
C GLN A 138 -3.34 5.25 -10.33
N VAL A 139 -3.35 4.15 -11.09
CA VAL A 139 -2.13 3.59 -11.68
C VAL A 139 -1.48 4.58 -12.64
N ASN A 140 -2.26 5.31 -13.45
CA ASN A 140 -1.74 6.36 -14.32
C ASN A 140 -1.08 7.50 -13.54
N GLU A 141 -1.73 7.95 -12.47
CA GLU A 141 -1.17 8.96 -11.57
C GLU A 141 0.12 8.46 -10.91
N MET A 142 0.17 7.19 -10.51
CA MET A 142 1.37 6.58 -9.93
C MET A 142 2.52 6.50 -10.94
N ILE A 143 2.26 6.16 -12.21
CA ILE A 143 3.29 6.19 -13.27
C ILE A 143 3.89 7.59 -13.38
N LEU A 144 3.04 8.62 -13.48
CA LEU A 144 3.49 10.01 -13.58
C LEU A 144 4.29 10.42 -12.34
N PHE A 145 3.81 10.05 -11.15
CA PHE A 145 4.51 10.31 -9.91
C PHE A 145 5.91 9.70 -9.89
N LEU A 146 6.05 8.43 -10.27
CA LEU A 146 7.34 7.73 -10.35
C LEU A 146 8.27 8.40 -11.36
N GLU A 147 7.80 8.61 -12.60
CA GLU A 147 8.61 9.14 -13.69
C GLU A 147 9.06 10.59 -13.48
N GLN A 148 8.22 11.42 -12.85
CA GLN A 148 8.49 12.85 -12.68
C GLN A 148 9.19 13.18 -11.36
N ASN A 149 8.97 12.39 -10.30
CA ASN A 149 9.44 12.72 -8.96
C ASN A 149 10.43 11.71 -8.39
N ILE A 150 10.26 10.41 -8.64
CA ILE A 150 11.11 9.37 -8.04
C ILE A 150 12.33 9.08 -8.91
N LEU A 151 12.12 8.68 -10.17
CA LEU A 151 13.20 8.26 -11.07
C LEU A 151 14.28 9.33 -11.26
N PRO A 152 13.94 10.63 -11.43
CA PRO A 152 14.96 11.68 -11.55
C PRO A 152 15.78 11.88 -10.29
N ASN A 153 15.27 11.44 -9.13
CA ASN A 153 15.91 11.62 -7.82
C ASN A 153 16.60 10.36 -7.29
N LEU A 154 16.72 9.30 -8.09
CA LEU A 154 17.40 8.06 -7.66
C LEU A 154 18.89 8.26 -7.37
N GLU A 155 19.54 9.28 -7.91
CA GLU A 155 20.94 9.60 -7.59
C GLU A 155 21.09 10.73 -6.56
N THR A 156 19.97 11.36 -6.18
CA THR A 156 19.96 12.48 -5.24
C THR A 156 20.40 12.02 -3.86
N ARG A 157 21.24 12.85 -3.23
CA ARG A 157 21.73 12.66 -1.87
C ARG A 157 21.60 13.96 -1.10
N TYR A 158 21.28 13.84 0.17
CA TYR A 158 21.19 14.96 1.08
C TYR A 158 22.32 14.89 2.10
N LYS A 159 22.63 16.02 2.74
CA LYS A 159 23.54 16.08 3.90
C LYS A 159 22.76 16.63 5.08
N ASP A 160 22.73 15.88 6.19
CA ASP A 160 22.01 16.22 7.42
C ASP A 160 20.52 16.55 7.19
N LYS A 161 19.95 16.02 6.11
CA LYS A 161 18.59 16.32 5.62
C LYS A 161 17.99 15.07 4.95
N SER A 162 16.68 15.11 4.78
CA SER A 162 15.93 14.11 4.02
C SER A 162 14.84 14.74 3.17
N SER A 163 14.39 13.99 2.17
CA SER A 163 13.19 14.29 1.39
C SER A 163 12.35 13.03 1.30
N GLU A 164 11.04 13.17 1.48
CA GLU A 164 10.09 12.06 1.38
C GLU A 164 9.06 12.41 0.31
N PHE A 165 8.91 11.52 -0.66
CA PHE A 165 7.90 11.61 -1.70
C PHE A 165 6.76 10.66 -1.36
N ILE A 166 5.53 11.16 -1.34
CA ILE A 166 4.35 10.38 -0.92
C ILE A 166 3.31 10.44 -2.05
N PHE A 167 2.85 9.26 -2.46
CA PHE A 167 1.71 9.08 -3.35
C PHE A 167 0.62 8.31 -2.59
N THR A 168 -0.62 8.81 -2.65
CA THR A 168 -1.77 8.22 -1.97
C THR A 168 -2.83 7.86 -2.99
N ALA A 169 -3.19 6.59 -3.02
CA ALA A 169 -4.38 6.05 -3.69
C ALA A 169 -5.37 5.52 -2.64
N ASP A 170 -6.53 5.07 -3.10
CA ASP A 170 -7.59 4.55 -2.21
C ASP A 170 -7.13 3.33 -1.41
N GLU A 171 -6.37 2.46 -2.06
CA GLU A 171 -6.00 1.13 -1.56
C GLU A 171 -4.53 1.06 -1.11
N ILE A 172 -3.69 2.00 -1.55
CA ILE A 172 -2.26 2.01 -1.22
C ILE A 172 -1.73 3.41 -0.92
N ILE A 173 -0.74 3.48 -0.03
CA ILE A 173 0.14 4.63 0.12
C ILE A 173 1.55 4.18 -0.26
N PHE A 174 2.14 4.89 -1.20
CA PHE A 174 3.50 4.67 -1.66
C PHE A 174 4.39 5.79 -1.13
N LYS A 175 5.52 5.45 -0.51
CA LYS A 175 6.49 6.41 0.00
C LYS A 175 7.90 6.08 -0.48
N PHE A 176 8.64 7.13 -0.84
CA PHE A 176 10.05 7.05 -1.15
C PHE A 176 10.82 8.08 -0.34
N LEU A 177 11.59 7.60 0.64
CA LEU A 177 12.41 8.43 1.51
C LEU A 177 13.85 8.41 1.02
N ILE A 178 14.45 9.60 0.86
CA ILE A 178 15.89 9.78 0.71
C ILE A 178 16.40 10.43 1.99
N HIS A 179 17.19 9.71 2.77
CA HIS A 179 17.83 10.21 3.97
C HIS A 179 19.35 10.05 3.85
N GLU A 180 20.05 11.18 3.81
CA GLU A 180 21.47 11.22 3.46
C GLU A 180 21.79 10.51 2.13
N LYS A 181 22.43 9.33 2.22
CA LYS A 181 22.76 8.43 1.10
C LYS A 181 21.84 7.20 1.01
N ARG A 182 20.95 7.02 1.98
CA ARG A 182 20.05 5.86 2.06
C ARG A 182 18.73 6.19 1.40
N LYS A 183 18.14 5.19 0.78
CA LYS A 183 16.81 5.26 0.18
C LYS A 183 15.94 4.19 0.80
N ARG A 184 14.69 4.51 1.09
CA ARG A 184 13.70 3.56 1.59
C ARG A 184 12.45 3.67 0.75
N LEU A 185 12.02 2.52 0.24
CA LEU A 185 10.71 2.32 -0.34
C LEU A 185 9.79 1.79 0.75
N SER A 186 8.66 2.45 1.00
CA SER A 186 7.58 1.94 1.84
C SER A 186 6.28 1.87 1.04
N ILE A 187 5.53 0.79 1.21
CA ILE A 187 4.22 0.57 0.60
C ILE A 187 3.28 0.16 1.73
N ILE A 188 2.21 0.92 1.91
CA ILE A 188 1.20 0.68 2.93
C ILE A 188 -0.07 0.26 2.21
N LEU A 189 -0.61 -0.90 2.55
CA LEU A 189 -1.89 -1.39 2.06
C LEU A 189 -2.99 -0.89 3.00
N ASN A 190 -3.96 -0.17 2.46
CA ASN A 190 -5.06 0.45 3.19
C ASN A 190 -6.28 -0.48 3.21
N ASP A 191 -6.25 -1.50 4.06
CA ASP A 191 -7.40 -2.39 4.32
C ASP A 191 -8.07 -2.05 5.67
N GLU A 192 -8.86 -2.96 6.25
CA GLU A 192 -9.44 -2.77 7.61
C GLU A 192 -8.35 -2.51 8.65
N GLU A 193 -7.22 -3.21 8.52
CA GLU A 193 -5.97 -2.92 9.20
C GLU A 193 -4.92 -2.52 8.16
N SER A 194 -4.14 -1.46 8.44
CA SER A 194 -3.08 -1.05 7.52
C SER A 194 -1.85 -1.94 7.67
N TYR A 195 -1.37 -2.50 6.56
CA TYR A 195 -0.16 -3.30 6.52
C TYR A 195 0.97 -2.54 5.83
N GLU A 196 2.14 -2.43 6.48
CA GLU A 196 3.31 -1.75 5.90
C GLU A 196 4.37 -2.74 5.45
N PHE A 197 4.79 -2.60 4.20
CA PHE A 197 6.01 -3.15 3.65
C PHE A 197 7.05 -2.05 3.54
N TRP A 198 8.33 -2.34 3.83
CA TRP A 198 9.41 -1.44 3.48
C TRP A 198 10.72 -2.16 3.14
N THR A 199 11.54 -1.53 2.31
CA THR A 199 12.88 -2.01 1.94
C THR A 199 13.84 -0.86 1.70
N GLU A 200 15.08 -1.02 2.16
CA GLU A 200 16.19 -0.12 1.79
C GLU A 200 17.04 -0.74 0.68
N SER A 201 17.22 -2.08 0.70
CA SER A 201 18.10 -2.80 -0.22
C SER A 201 17.60 -2.80 -1.66
N HIS A 202 16.29 -2.76 -1.87
CA HIS A 202 15.65 -2.80 -3.18
C HIS A 202 14.92 -1.49 -3.52
N ALA A 203 15.23 -0.41 -2.80
CA ALA A 203 14.58 0.88 -3.04
C ALA A 203 14.95 1.47 -4.42
N GLU A 204 16.18 1.26 -4.87
CA GLU A 204 16.66 1.77 -6.17
C GLU A 204 16.11 0.96 -7.37
N ASP A 205 15.61 -0.26 -7.13
CA ASP A 205 14.98 -1.12 -8.14
C ASP A 205 13.58 -0.63 -8.54
N ILE A 206 13.08 0.46 -7.94
CA ILE A 206 11.73 0.98 -8.16
C ILE A 206 11.42 1.30 -9.64
N GLY A 207 12.45 1.57 -10.45
CA GLY A 207 12.30 1.73 -11.90
C GLY A 207 11.68 0.53 -12.60
N ALA A 208 11.87 -0.68 -12.07
CA ALA A 208 11.28 -1.92 -12.60
C ALA A 208 9.74 -1.97 -12.47
N LEU A 209 9.15 -1.16 -11.58
CA LEU A 209 7.70 -1.10 -11.41
C LEU A 209 7.01 -0.43 -12.60
N VAL A 210 7.59 0.64 -13.15
CA VAL A 210 6.99 1.45 -14.23
C VAL A 210 6.54 0.63 -15.45
N PRO A 211 7.34 -0.26 -16.06
CA PRO A 211 6.90 -1.06 -17.19
C PRO A 211 5.71 -1.98 -16.85
N ILE A 212 5.63 -2.48 -15.61
CA ILE A 212 4.52 -3.33 -15.15
C ILE A 212 3.24 -2.49 -15.00
N LEU A 213 3.33 -1.30 -14.40
CA LEU A 213 2.17 -0.39 -14.29
C LEU A 213 1.62 0.00 -15.66
N LYS A 214 2.50 0.25 -16.64
CA LYS A 214 2.08 0.61 -18.01
C LYS A 214 1.24 -0.49 -18.68
N LYS A 215 1.40 -1.76 -18.29
CA LYS A 215 0.59 -2.88 -18.81
C LYS A 215 -0.87 -2.82 -18.36
N VAL A 216 -1.19 -2.20 -17.23
CA VAL A 216 -2.60 -2.02 -16.80
C VAL A 216 -3.42 -1.25 -17.86
N ASN A 217 -2.75 -0.37 -18.62
CA ASN A 217 -3.38 0.47 -19.63
C ASN A 217 -3.51 -0.16 -21.01
N THR A 218 -2.95 -1.35 -21.24
CA THR A 218 -3.04 -1.99 -22.55
C THR A 218 -4.41 -2.63 -22.74
N LYS A 219 -5.00 -2.45 -23.93
CA LYS A 219 -6.31 -3.04 -24.29
C LYS A 219 -6.29 -4.58 -24.27
N GLU A 220 -5.11 -5.16 -24.39
CA GLU A 220 -4.85 -6.58 -24.57
C GLU A 220 -3.93 -7.05 -23.44
N LEU A 221 -4.42 -7.04 -22.20
CA LEU A 221 -3.94 -8.08 -21.30
C LEU A 221 -4.46 -9.39 -21.91
N ASP A 222 -3.64 -9.99 -22.78
CA ASP A 222 -3.99 -11.15 -23.62
C ASP A 222 -3.93 -12.39 -22.72
N PHE A 223 -5.11 -12.86 -22.31
CA PHE A 223 -5.32 -13.89 -21.30
C PHE A 223 -6.11 -15.07 -21.86
#